data_AF-A0A655FY30-F1
#
_entry.id   AF-A0A655FY30-F1
#
_cell.length_a   1.000
_cell.length_b   1.000
_cell.length_c   1.000
_cell.angle_alpha   90.00
_cell.angle_beta   90.00
_cell.angle_gamma   90.00
#
_symmetry.space_group_name_H-M   'P 1'
#
loop_
_entity.id
_entity.type
_entity.pdbx_description
1 polymer ?
#
loop_
_entity_poly.entity_id
_entity_poly.type
_entity_poly.pdbx_seq_one_letter_code
_entity_poly.pdbx_strand_id
1 'polypeptide(L)' 'MYEDVPGFCKSATLAEIKATDYALTPGRYVGTPAVEDDGEPIDEKMARLSKALLEAFDESARLERVVREQLGRLR' A
#
# COMPACT_ATOMS: atom_id res chain seq x y z
N MET A 1 -1.72 26.55 -15.54
CA MET A 1 -3.18 26.33 -15.54
C MET A 1 -3.51 25.49 -14.31
N TYR A 2 -4.63 25.78 -13.65
CA TYR A 2 -5.08 25.04 -12.46
C TYR A 2 -6.09 23.96 -12.86
N GLU A 3 -6.03 22.80 -12.21
CA GLU A 3 -6.98 21.68 -12.38
C GLU A 3 -7.10 20.90 -11.07
N ASP A 4 -8.25 20.30 -10.83
CA ASP A 4 -8.44 19.40 -9.69
C ASP A 4 -7.73 18.06 -9.95
N VAL A 5 -6.86 17.66 -9.03
CA VAL A 5 -6.06 16.42 -9.11
C VAL A 5 -6.38 15.55 -7.89
N PRO A 6 -6.97 14.36 -8.08
CA PRO A 6 -7.28 13.45 -6.98
C PRO A 6 -6.05 13.10 -6.13
N GLY A 7 -6.19 13.19 -4.82
CA GLY A 7 -5.10 13.03 -3.85
C GLY A 7 -4.16 14.23 -3.69
N PHE A 8 -4.32 15.29 -4.48
CA PHE A 8 -3.37 16.41 -4.50
C PHE A 8 -4.03 17.78 -4.32
N CYS A 9 -4.96 18.17 -5.20
CA CYS A 9 -5.64 19.47 -5.10
C CYS A 9 -7.09 19.42 -5.58
N LYS A 10 -7.97 20.20 -4.94
CA LYS A 10 -9.36 20.38 -5.37
C LYS A 10 -9.84 21.79 -5.04
N SER A 11 -10.61 22.40 -5.94
CA SER A 11 -11.40 23.60 -5.67
C SER A 11 -12.74 23.18 -5.10
N ALA A 12 -12.96 23.48 -3.82
CA ALA A 12 -14.23 23.20 -3.14
C ALA A 12 -15.11 24.45 -3.11
N THR A 13 -16.40 24.27 -3.40
CA THR A 13 -17.43 25.30 -3.25
C THR A 13 -17.77 25.52 -1.77
N LEU A 14 -18.32 26.70 -1.44
CA LEU A 14 -18.78 26.97 -0.08
C LEU A 14 -19.89 26.00 0.38
N ALA A 15 -20.71 25.50 -0.55
CA ALA A 15 -21.73 24.52 -0.27
C ALA A 15 -21.13 23.16 0.14
N GLU A 16 -20.08 22.69 -0.54
CA GLU A 16 -19.35 21.46 -0.16
C GLU A 16 -18.68 21.61 1.20
N ILE A 17 -18.04 22.76 1.46
CA ILE A 17 -17.41 23.06 2.75
C ILE A 17 -18.47 23.01 3.86
N LYS A 18 -19.62 23.66 3.66
CA LYS A 18 -20.74 23.65 4.60
C LYS A 18 -21.29 22.24 4.84
N ALA A 19 -21.39 21.41 3.80
CA ALA A 19 -21.86 20.03 3.94
C ALA A 19 -20.95 19.15 4.82
N THR A 20 -19.66 19.52 4.93
CA THR A 20 -18.69 18.88 5.82
C THR A 20 -18.48 19.63 7.14
N ASP A 21 -19.46 20.43 7.55
CA ASP A 21 -19.44 21.21 8.80
C ASP A 21 -18.24 22.16 8.89
N TYR A 22 -17.88 22.74 7.73
CA TYR A 22 -16.74 23.66 7.56
C TYR A 22 -15.37 23.05 7.89
N ALA A 23 -15.25 21.72 7.94
CA ALA A 23 -13.97 21.09 8.20
C ALA A 23 -13.04 21.18 6.98
N LEU A 24 -11.96 21.93 7.06
CA LEU A 24 -11.04 22.21 5.94
C LEU A 24 -9.88 21.21 5.79
N THR A 25 -9.99 20.03 6.40
CA THR A 25 -8.98 18.97 6.28
C THR A 25 -8.90 18.48 4.83
N PRO A 26 -7.76 18.64 4.11
CA PRO A 26 -7.68 18.39 2.67
C PRO A 26 -8.18 17.02 2.24
N GLY A 27 -7.91 15.97 3.03
CA GLY A 27 -8.34 14.59 2.74
C GLY A 27 -9.86 14.40 2.57
N ARG A 28 -10.70 15.33 3.06
CA ARG A 28 -12.15 15.30 2.83
C ARG A 28 -12.58 15.78 1.44
N TYR A 29 -11.69 16.47 0.73
CA TYR A 29 -12.00 17.12 -0.54
C TYR A 29 -11.20 16.53 -1.70
N VAL A 30 -9.92 16.21 -1.49
CA VAL A 30 -9.03 15.83 -2.59
C VAL A 30 -9.25 14.38 -3.07
N GLY A 31 -10.02 13.55 -2.38
CA GLY A 31 -10.20 12.14 -2.74
C GLY A 31 -8.89 11.36 -2.72
N THR A 32 -8.86 10.21 -3.38
CA THR A 32 -7.66 9.39 -3.56
C THR A 32 -7.24 9.41 -5.03
N PRO A 33 -5.92 9.37 -5.32
CA PRO A 33 -5.48 9.16 -6.69
C PRO A 33 -6.06 7.84 -7.22
N ALA A 34 -6.31 7.78 -8.53
CA ALA A 34 -6.67 6.53 -9.15
C ALA A 34 -5.57 5.51 -8.85
N VAL A 35 -5.98 4.33 -8.37
CA VAL A 35 -5.04 3.21 -8.23
C VAL A 35 -4.69 2.77 -9.64
N GLU A 36 -3.41 2.74 -9.98
CA GLU A 36 -2.96 2.12 -11.22
C GLU A 36 -3.39 0.65 -11.18
N ASP A 37 -4.25 0.27 -12.12
CA ASP A 37 -4.64 -1.11 -12.33
C ASP A 37 -3.46 -1.84 -12.99
N ASP A 38 -2.91 -2.84 -12.29
CA ASP A 38 -1.84 -3.68 -12.83
C ASP A 38 -2.37 -4.74 -13.82
N GLY A 39 -3.68 -4.75 -14.08
CA GLY A 39 -4.34 -5.65 -15.03
C GLY A 39 -4.42 -7.09 -14.55
N GLU A 40 -4.01 -7.37 -13.31
CA GLU A 40 -4.04 -8.70 -12.71
C GLU A 40 -5.35 -8.88 -11.91
N PRO A 41 -6.16 -9.92 -12.20
CA PRO A 41 -7.32 -10.24 -11.38
C PRO A 41 -6.94 -10.41 -9.90
N ILE A 42 -7.75 -9.88 -8.98
CA ILE A 42 -7.45 -9.89 -7.54
C ILE A 42 -7.14 -11.31 -7.04
N ASP A 43 -7.89 -12.32 -7.48
CA ASP A 43 -7.69 -13.70 -7.06
C ASP A 43 -6.34 -14.27 -7.52
N GLU A 44 -5.91 -13.94 -8.74
CA GLU A 44 -4.62 -14.35 -9.29
C GLU A 44 -3.47 -13.67 -8.54
N LYS A 45 -3.60 -12.36 -8.28
CA LYS A 45 -2.65 -11.57 -7.50
C LYS A 45 -2.49 -12.11 -6.09
N MET A 46 -3.59 -12.42 -5.43
CA MET A 46 -3.58 -12.98 -4.08
C MET A 46 -2.92 -14.36 -4.06
N ALA A 47 -3.19 -15.22 -5.03
CA ALA A 47 -2.55 -16.54 -5.13
C ALA A 47 -1.03 -16.41 -5.35
N ARG A 48 -0.61 -15.53 -6.27
CA ARG A 48 0.81 -15.27 -6.58
C ARG A 48 1.56 -14.70 -5.38
N LEU A 49 1.01 -13.67 -4.73
CA LEU A 49 1.63 -13.03 -3.58
C LEU A 49 1.70 -13.98 -2.38
N SER A 50 0.66 -14.78 -2.14
CA SER A 50 0.66 -15.77 -1.06
C SER A 50 1.72 -16.84 -1.29
N LYS A 51 1.87 -17.32 -2.53
CA LYS A 51 2.93 -18.27 -2.89
C LYS A 51 4.32 -17.66 -2.64
N ALA A 52 4.56 -16.45 -3.14
CA ALA A 52 5.83 -15.76 -2.96
C ALA A 52 6.17 -15.53 -1.48
N LEU A 53 5.16 -15.22 -0.65
CA LEU A 53 5.34 -15.05 0.79
C LEU A 53 5.75 -16.35 1.48
N LEU A 54 5.11 -17.48 1.13
CA LEU A 54 5.46 -18.79 1.68
C LEU A 54 6.89 -19.21 1.29
N GLU A 55 7.27 -18.99 0.03
CA GLU A 55 8.65 -19.24 -0.44
C GLU A 55 9.68 -18.40 0.34
N ALA A 56 9.36 -17.14 0.64
CA ALA A 56 10.22 -16.28 1.45
C ALA A 56 10.35 -16.78 2.90
N PHE A 57 9.29 -17.34 3.49
CA PHE A 57 9.36 -17.96 4.82
C PHE A 57 10.22 -19.22 4.83
N ASP A 58 10.10 -20.07 3.82
CA ASP A 58 10.92 -21.28 3.70
C ASP A 58 12.41 -20.93 3.57
N GLU A 59 12.73 -19.91 2.76
CA GLU A 59 14.11 -19.43 2.60
C GLU A 59 14.63 -18.78 3.89
N SER A 60 13.80 -18.00 4.59
CA SER A 60 14.15 -17.42 5.89
C SER A 60 14.50 -18.50 6.90
N ALA A 61 13.67 -19.56 7.01
CA ALA A 61 13.92 -20.68 7.90
C ALA A 61 15.18 -21.48 7.52
N ARG A 62 15.48 -21.60 6.23
CA ARG A 62 16.74 -22.20 5.74
C ARG A 62 17.94 -21.38 6.18
N LEU A 63 17.92 -20.08 5.95
CA LEU A 63 19.01 -19.17 6.30
C LEU A 63 19.22 -19.12 7.81
N GLU A 64 18.15 -19.10 8.61
CA GLU A 64 18.25 -19.16 10.07
C GLU A 64 19.01 -20.40 10.54
N ARG A 65 18.69 -21.59 10.00
CA ARG A 65 19.42 -22.83 10.32
C ARG A 65 20.90 -22.72 9.98
N VAL A 66 21.23 -22.21 8.79
CA VAL A 66 22.62 -22.02 8.36
C VAL A 66 23.37 -21.09 9.31
N VAL A 67 22.76 -19.98 9.70
CA VAL A 67 23.35 -19.02 10.66
C VAL A 67 23.62 -19.69 12.00
N ARG A 68 22.65 -20.45 12.53
CA ARG A 68 22.81 -21.18 13.80
C ARG A 68 23.92 -22.21 13.75
N GLU A 69 24.04 -22.96 12.65
CA GLU A 69 25.12 -23.92 12.43
C GLU A 69 26.49 -23.23 12.42
N GLN A 70 26.64 -22.10 11.72
CA GLN A 70 27.92 -21.37 11.70
C GLN A 70 28.28 -20.79 13.08
N LEU A 71 27.31 -20.23 13.81
CA LEU A 71 27.54 -19.74 15.17
C LEU A 71 27.94 -20.88 16.13
N GLY A 72 27.37 -22.08 15.96
CA GLY A 72 27.74 -23.25 16.75
C GLY A 72 29.20 -23.70 16.56
N ARG A 73 29.79 -23.45 15.39
CA ARG A 73 31.21 -23.78 15.10
C ARG A 73 32.21 -22.83 15.76
N LEU A 74 31.75 -21.66 16.22
CA LEU A 74 32.58 -20.65 16.90
C LEU A 74 32.63 -20.85 18.42
N ARG A 75 31.94 -21.87 18.96
CA ARG A 75 31.93 -22.23 20.38
C ARG A 75 32.80 -23.44 20.67
#